data_AF-A0A2S4WAM6-F1
#
_entry.id   AF-A0A2S4WAM6-F1
#
_cell.length_a   1.000
_cell.length_b   1.000
_cell.length_c   1.000
_cell.angle_alpha   90.00
_cell.angle_beta   90.00
_cell.angle_gamma   90.00
#
_symmetry.space_group_name_H-M   'P 1'
#
loop_
_entity.id
_entity.type
_entity.pdbx_description
1 polymer ?
#
loop_
_entity_poly.entity_id
_entity_poly.type
_entity_poly.pdbx_seq_one_letter_code
_entity_poly.pdbx_strand_id
1 'polypeptide(L)' 'MDPWWNPAIESQAFDRVHRLGQTEDVRCFKITIADTIEDRVLELQEEKQSYANQALGMEASTKMNKLSMDEFLHLFKM' A
#
# COMPACT_ATOMS: atom_id res chain seq x y z
N MET A 1 10.57 -2.67 8.61
CA MET A 1 9.16 -3.05 8.78
C MET A 1 8.66 -3.34 7.39
N ASP A 2 8.02 -4.48 7.23
CA ASP A 2 7.80 -5.11 5.92
C ASP A 2 6.63 -4.45 5.18
N PRO A 3 6.66 -4.39 3.84
CA PRO A 3 5.61 -3.76 3.05
C PRO A 3 4.28 -4.50 3.21
N TRP A 4 3.21 -3.76 3.48
CA TRP A 4 1.85 -4.30 3.65
C TRP A 4 1.03 -4.16 2.36
N TRP A 5 0.33 -5.19 1.90
CA TRP A 5 -0.37 -5.16 0.59
C TRP A 5 -1.48 -4.08 0.47
N ASN A 6 -1.98 -3.52 1.57
CA ASN A 6 -2.97 -2.45 1.54
C ASN A 6 -2.31 -1.07 1.76
N PRO A 7 -2.20 -0.22 0.72
CA PRO A 7 -1.53 1.07 0.82
C PRO A 7 -2.25 2.06 1.76
N ALA A 8 -3.56 1.91 1.99
CA ALA A 8 -4.33 2.82 2.83
C ALA A 8 -3.93 2.73 4.32
N ILE A 9 -3.55 1.54 4.80
CA ILE A 9 -3.09 1.34 6.17
C ILE A 9 -1.77 2.08 6.40
N GLU A 10 -0.89 2.04 5.41
CA GLU A 10 0.40 2.70 5.48
C GLU A 10 0.27 4.23 5.42
N SER A 11 -0.58 4.74 4.52
CA SER A 11 -0.93 6.17 4.49
C SER A 11 -1.49 6.64 5.83
N GLN A 12 -2.39 5.86 6.44
CA GLN A 12 -2.95 6.19 7.75
C GLN A 12 -1.88 6.18 8.86
N ALA A 13 -0.87 5.33 8.75
CA ALA A 13 0.27 5.34 9.67
C ALA A 13 1.12 6.60 9.50
N PHE A 14 1.37 7.05 8.26
CA PHE A 14 2.09 8.31 8.00
C PHE A 14 1.33 9.54 8.48
N ASP A 15 0.00 9.57 8.33
CA ASP A 15 -0.86 10.66 8.81
C ASP A 15 -0.80 10.87 10.33
N ARG A 16 -0.34 9.87 11.10
CA ARG A 16 -0.10 10.02 12.54
C ARG A 16 1.04 10.99 12.83
N VAL A 17 2.03 11.08 11.94
CA VAL A 17 3.22 11.92 12.09
C VAL A 17 3.13 13.17 11.21
N HIS A 18 2.64 13.03 9.99
CA HIS A 18 2.40 14.13 9.06
C HIS A 18 1.05 14.80 9.37
N ARG A 19 1.01 15.57 10.45
CA ARG A 19 -0.22 16.19 10.97
C ARG A 19 -0.06 17.69 11.20
N LEU A 20 -1.19 18.41 11.17
CA LEU A 20 -1.26 19.84 11.51
C LEU A 20 -0.62 20.10 12.87
N GLY A 21 0.35 21.03 12.90
CA GLY A 21 1.14 21.36 14.08
C GLY A 21 2.55 20.79 14.06
N GLN A 22 2.89 19.92 13.09
CA GLN A 22 4.28 19.55 12.83
C GLN A 22 5.05 20.72 12.21
N THR A 23 6.23 21.02 12.75
CA THR A 23 7.08 22.14 12.29
C THR A 23 8.30 21.68 11.49
N GLU A 24 8.66 20.41 11.61
CA GLU A 24 9.84 19.81 10.97
C GLU A 24 9.43 18.94 9.78
N ASP A 25 10.36 18.79 8.83
CA ASP A 25 10.16 17.94 7.66
C ASP A 25 10.03 16.46 8.03
N VAL A 26 8.89 15.86 7.67
CA VAL A 26 8.64 14.43 7.86
C VAL A 26 9.16 13.65 6.65
N ARG A 27 10.12 12.76 6.87
CA ARG A 27 10.65 11.85 5.84
C ARG A 27 10.26 10.41 6.17
N CYS A 28 9.56 9.76 5.26
CA CYS A 28 9.20 8.35 5.35
C CYS A 28 10.10 7.53 4.43
N PHE A 29 10.75 6.50 4.98
CA PHE A 29 11.59 5.58 4.23
C PHE A 29 10.96 4.19 4.29
N LYS A 30 10.66 3.61 3.12
CA LYS A 30 10.39 2.18 3.00
C LYS A 30 11.72 1.47 2.76
N ILE A 31 11.97 0.43 3.54
CA ILE A 31 13.15 -0.42 3.39
C ILE A 31 12.64 -1.72 2.80
N THR A 32 13.19 -2.12 1.66
CA THR A 32 12.79 -3.34 0.96
C THR A 32 14.02 -4.12 0.49
N ILE A 33 13.82 -5.41 0.25
CA ILE A 33 14.82 -6.33 -0.26
C ILE A 33 14.50 -6.62 -1.72
N ALA A 34 15.43 -6.25 -2.60
CA ALA A 34 15.31 -6.49 -4.03
C ALA A 34 15.32 -7.99 -4.36
N ASP A 35 14.67 -8.33 -5.47
CA ASP A 35 14.51 -9.69 -6.00
C ASP A 35 13.75 -10.61 -5.03
N THR A 36 12.78 -10.06 -4.30
CA THR A 36 11.95 -10.81 -3.35
C THR A 36 10.46 -10.62 -3.58
N ILE A 37 9.64 -11.31 -2.78
CA ILE A 37 8.20 -11.12 -2.74
C ILE A 37 7.79 -9.67 -2.45
N GLU A 38 8.66 -8.88 -1.80
CA GLU A 38 8.40 -7.48 -1.46
C GLU A 38 8.21 -6.62 -2.71
N ASP A 39 8.94 -6.88 -3.79
CA ASP A 39 8.79 -6.14 -5.05
C ASP A 39 7.38 -6.31 -5.64
N ARG A 40 6.85 -7.53 -5.60
CA ARG A 40 5.47 -7.83 -6.05
C ARG A 40 4.41 -7.21 -5.14
N VAL A 41 4.71 -7.11 -3.84
CA VAL A 41 3.83 -6.41 -2.89
C VAL A 41 3.79 -4.91 -3.22
N LEU A 42 4.91 -4.30 -3.61
CA LEU A 42 4.94 -2.90 -4.05
C LEU A 42 4.14 -2.70 -5.34
N GLU A 43 4.31 -3.58 -6.33
CA GLU A 43 3.51 -3.55 -7.56
C GLU A 43 2.00 -3.66 -7.27
N LEU A 44 1.61 -4.57 -6.38
CA LEU A 44 0.23 -4.73 -5.94
C LEU A 44 -0.31 -3.46 -5.24
N GLN A 45 0.52 -2.80 -4.42
CA GLN A 45 0.14 -1.54 -3.78
C GLN A 45 -0.14 -0.46 -4.83
N GLU A 46 0.73 -0.32 -5.85
CA GLU A 46 0.56 0.65 -6.93
C GLU A 46 -0.71 0.38 -7.73
N GLU A 47 -0.99 -0.88 -8.06
CA GLU A 47 -2.19 -1.28 -8.78
C GLU A 47 -3.45 -0.92 -7.96
N LYS A 48 -3.47 -1.24 -6.67
CA LYS A 48 -4.57 -0.91 -5.77
C LYS A 48 -4.76 0.60 -5.63
N GLN A 49 -3.67 1.37 -5.55
CA GLN A 49 -3.75 2.82 -5.47
C GLN A 49 -4.25 3.45 -6.77
N SER A 50 -3.87 2.91 -7.93
CA SER A 50 -4.39 3.31 -9.24
C SER A 50 -5.89 3.07 -9.33
N TYR A 51 -6.37 1.89 -8.91
CA TYR A 51 -7.81 1.62 -8.86
C TYR A 51 -8.53 2.53 -7.87
N ALA A 52 -7.93 2.85 -6.72
CA ALA A 52 -8.47 3.82 -5.77
C ALA A 52 -8.71 5.19 -6.40
N ASN A 53 -7.71 5.69 -7.14
CA ASN A 53 -7.74 6.98 -7.79
C ASN A 53 -8.78 7.03 -8.93
N GLN A 54 -8.96 5.92 -9.64
CA GLN A 54 -9.95 5.81 -10.72
C GLN A 54 -11.38 5.62 -10.18
N ALA A 55 -11.53 4.97 -9.03
CA ALA A 55 -12.82 4.62 -8.45
C ALA A 55 -13.13 5.50 -7.23
N LEU A 56 -13.57 6.73 -7.49
CA LEU A 56 -14.11 7.66 -6.48
C LEU A 56 -15.49 7.21 -5.96
N GLY A 57 -15.61 6.00 -5.40
CA GLY A 57 -16.86 5.44 -4.89
C GLY A 57 -16.67 4.46 -3.72
N MET A 58 -17.65 4.42 -2.81
CA MET A 58 -17.61 3.59 -1.58
C MET A 58 -17.37 2.09 -1.83
N GLU A 59 -17.79 1.56 -2.97
CA GLU A 59 -17.60 0.13 -3.31
C GLU A 59 -16.13 -0.23 -3.56
N ALA A 60 -15.33 0.71 -4.08
CA ALA A 60 -13.91 0.50 -4.36
C ALA A 60 -13.10 0.31 -3.07
N SER A 61 -13.43 1.07 -2.02
CA SER A 61 -12.81 0.97 -0.70
C SER A 61 -12.94 -0.43 -0.08
N THR A 62 -14.09 -1.09 -0.28
CA THR A 62 -14.33 -2.44 0.25
C THR A 62 -13.53 -3.50 -0.52
N LYS A 63 -13.37 -3.34 -1.84
CA LYS A 63 -12.55 -4.25 -2.67
C LYS A 63 -11.07 -4.12 -2.36
N MET A 64 -10.57 -2.90 -2.15
CA MET A 64 -9.16 -2.64 -1.82
C MET A 64 -8.71 -3.28 -0.49
N ASN A 65 -9.63 -3.39 0.48
CA ASN A 65 -9.35 -4.00 1.78
C ASN A 65 -9.22 -5.53 1.74
N LYS A 66 -9.64 -6.19 0.66
CA LYS A 66 -9.55 -7.64 0.52
C LYS A 66 -8.38 -8.00 -0.39
N LEU A 67 -7.61 -9.02 0.02
CA LEU A 67 -6.67 -9.70 -0.85
C LEU A 67 -7.42 -10.84 -1.54
N SER A 68 -7.49 -10.82 -2.87
CA SER A 68 -8.11 -11.92 -3.62
C SER A 68 -7.17 -13.14 -3.67
N MET A 69 -7.73 -14.32 -3.96
CA MET A 69 -6.91 -15.53 -4.11
C MET A 69 -5.94 -15.41 -5.29
N ASP A 70 -6.35 -14.73 -6.37
CA ASP A 70 -5.51 -14.51 -7.55
C ASP A 70 -4.33 -13.57 -7.23
N GLU A 71 -4.58 -12.49 -6.47
CA GLU A 71 -3.54 -11.59 -5.96
C GLU A 71 -2.56 -12.34 -5.06
N PHE A 72 -3.08 -13.17 -4.15
CA PHE A 72 -2.25 -14.00 -3.27
C PHE A 72 -1.36 -14.95 -4.06
N LEU A 73 -1.92 -15.67 -5.04
CA LEU A 73 -1.14 -16.58 -5.90
C LEU A 73 -0.10 -15.82 -6.73
N HIS A 74 -0.39 -14.60 -7.16
CA HIS A 74 0.54 -13.76 -7.91
C HIS A 74 1.81 -13.44 -7.11
N LEU A 75 1.69 -13.22 -5.79
CA LEU A 75 2.85 -12.96 -4.93
C LEU A 75 3.86 -14.12 -4.91
N PHE A 76 3.39 -15.36 -5.07
CA PHE A 76 4.20 -16.59 -4.98
C PHE A 76 4.53 -17.23 -6.34
N LYS A 77 4.00 -16.72 -7.45
CA LYS A 77 4.37 -17.23 -8.78
C LYS A 77 5.83 -16.86 -9.10
N MET A 78 6.61 -17.85 -9.53
CA MET A 78 7.96 -17.65 -10.09
C MET A 78 7.87 -17.21 -11.54
#